data_AF-A0A3N5Z575-F1
#
_entry.id   AF-A0A3N5Z575-F1
#
_cell.length_a   1.000
_cell.length_b   1.000
_cell.length_c   1.000
_cell.angle_alpha   90.00
_cell.angle_beta   90.00
_cell.angle_gamma   90.00
#
_symmetry.space_group_name_H-M   'P 1'
#
loop_
_entity.id
_entity.type
_entity.pdbx_description
1 polymer ?
#
loop_
_entity_poly.entity_id
_entity_poly.type
_entity_poly.pdbx_seq_one_letter_code
_entity_poly.pdbx_strand_id
1 'polypeptide(L)'
;MDFRKNRISFLVLLNLCIVFIVLNSYPHLFRPNFPLSLRELRSFLTENTPTEAASARDILRFEDSFDKWSTVQDVLLKYNFTAQEAQRLIDETRSVYNLNRVMAGNQFLIEFEDKHFRSLRYEISDEEYLTVRSENGSYIAARGTYEFDVVVEEFYGRIEGSLWNTLVSQGEDHRLVIELINILRWDVPFTAIQPGDSFKLIVEKKFRDGNFIKYGRIHAVEFRRGEKSYYAFLFHDPKTRKDFYYDENGNSVRKAFLKVPFQFNPRVTSSFSF
;
A
#
# COMPACT_ATOMS: atom_id res chain seq x y z
N MET A 1 7.53 -47.60 11.62
CA MET A 1 7.28 -46.74 12.81
C MET A 1 8.56 -46.01 13.13
N ASP A 2 8.52 -44.69 13.02
CA ASP A 2 9.66 -43.85 12.65
C ASP A 2 10.39 -43.27 13.89
N PHE A 3 11.63 -43.69 14.13
CA PHE A 3 12.40 -43.40 15.35
C PHE A 3 13.06 -42.00 15.38
N ARG A 4 12.85 -41.14 14.36
CA ARG A 4 13.50 -39.82 14.27
C ARG A 4 12.78 -38.66 14.98
N LYS A 5 11.46 -38.75 15.23
CA LYS A 5 10.68 -37.64 15.84
C LYS A 5 10.92 -37.43 17.35
N ASN A 6 11.36 -38.46 18.07
CA ASN A 6 11.53 -38.36 19.55
C ASN A 6 12.82 -37.68 20.01
N ARG A 7 13.84 -37.51 19.15
CA ARG A 7 15.11 -36.88 19.54
C ARG A 7 15.04 -35.34 19.58
N ILE A 8 14.24 -34.73 18.70
CA ILE A 8 14.10 -33.27 18.64
C ILE A 8 13.29 -32.76 19.84
N SER A 9 12.22 -33.47 20.21
CA SER A 9 11.41 -33.13 21.38
C SER A 9 12.21 -33.21 22.69
N PHE A 10 13.11 -34.19 22.80
CA PHE A 10 13.98 -34.35 23.98
C PHE A 10 15.03 -33.23 24.10
N LEU A 11 15.62 -32.77 22.99
CA LEU A 11 16.61 -31.69 22.99
C LEU A 11 16.00 -30.32 23.34
N VAL A 12 14.75 -30.07 22.93
CA VAL A 12 14.00 -28.84 23.27
C VAL A 12 13.61 -28.85 24.75
N LEU A 13 13.12 -29.98 25.28
CA LEU A 13 12.83 -30.14 26.70
C LEU A 13 14.09 -30.02 27.58
N LEU A 14 15.23 -30.55 27.13
CA LEU A 14 16.50 -30.44 27.84
C LEU A 14 16.98 -28.97 27.92
N ASN A 15 16.83 -28.19 26.85
CA ASN A 15 17.17 -26.76 26.86
C ASN A 15 16.26 -25.96 27.80
N LEU A 16 14.95 -26.22 27.79
CA LEU A 16 14.02 -25.54 28.70
C LEU A 16 14.30 -25.85 30.18
N CYS A 17 14.67 -27.09 30.50
CA CYS A 17 15.08 -27.45 31.86
C CYS A 17 16.37 -26.76 32.30
N ILE A 18 17.37 -26.63 31.41
CA ILE A 18 18.62 -25.94 31.73
C ILE A 18 18.36 -24.45 32.00
N VAL A 19 17.54 -23.79 31.18
CA VAL A 19 17.17 -22.37 31.40
C VAL A 19 16.43 -22.20 32.73
N PHE A 20 15.53 -23.11 33.08
CA PHE A 20 14.78 -23.07 34.34
C PHE A 20 15.67 -23.28 35.58
N ILE A 21 16.64 -24.19 35.49
CA ILE A 21 17.62 -24.44 36.56
C ILE A 21 18.54 -23.23 36.73
N VAL A 22 18.99 -22.61 35.64
CA VAL A 22 19.84 -21.40 35.70
C VAL A 22 19.07 -20.22 36.29
N LEU A 23 17.79 -20.02 35.94
CA LEU A 23 16.96 -18.96 36.53
C LEU A 23 16.77 -19.13 38.04
N ASN A 24 16.58 -20.36 38.52
CA ASN A 24 16.36 -20.63 39.94
C ASN A 24 17.65 -20.68 40.76
N SER A 25 18.78 -21.07 40.16
CA SER A 25 20.06 -21.21 40.87
C SER A 25 20.78 -19.87 41.07
N TYR A 26 20.43 -18.84 40.30
CA TYR A 26 21.07 -17.52 40.37
C TYR A 26 20.06 -16.35 40.52
N PRO A 27 19.26 -16.30 41.61
CA PRO A 27 18.23 -15.26 41.81
C PRO A 27 18.81 -13.86 42.05
N HIS A 28 20.13 -13.74 42.18
CA HIS A 28 20.86 -12.48 42.44
C HIS A 28 21.35 -11.79 41.16
N LEU A 29 21.36 -12.46 40.00
CA LEU A 29 21.76 -11.86 38.72
C LEU A 29 20.68 -10.98 38.07
N PHE A 30 19.44 -11.01 38.61
CA PHE A 30 18.29 -10.21 38.12
C PHE A 30 17.64 -9.38 39.24
N ARG A 31 18.43 -8.84 40.17
CA ARG A 31 17.96 -7.72 41.03
C ARG A 31 18.44 -6.41 40.43
N PRO A 32 17.57 -5.56 39.86
CA PRO A 32 17.96 -4.19 39.55
C PRO A 32 18.28 -3.49 40.88
N ASN A 33 19.56 -3.20 41.12
CA ASN A 33 19.98 -2.30 42.19
C ASN A 33 19.45 -0.90 41.86
N PHE A 34 18.33 -0.51 42.44
CA PHE A 34 17.90 0.89 42.48
C PHE A 34 18.40 1.50 43.78
N PRO A 35 19.45 2.36 43.75
CA PRO A 35 20.07 2.90 44.95
C PRO A 35 19.38 4.20 45.40
N LEU A 36 18.05 4.26 45.43
CA LEU A 36 17.33 5.47 45.88
C LEU A 36 16.15 5.09 46.77
N SER A 37 16.14 5.64 47.98
CA SER A 37 15.00 5.54 48.87
C SER A 37 13.80 6.30 48.30
N LEU A 38 12.57 5.90 48.62
CA LEU A 38 11.34 6.59 48.17
C LEU A 38 11.30 8.07 48.59
N ARG A 39 12.07 8.45 49.61
CA ARG A 39 12.19 9.83 50.08
C ARG A 39 13.12 10.65 49.18
N GLU A 40 14.22 10.05 48.73
CA GLU A 40 15.15 10.63 47.77
C GLU A 40 14.55 10.71 46.36
N LEU A 41 13.80 9.68 45.92
CA LEU A 41 13.03 9.75 44.68
C LEU A 41 12.00 10.88 44.71
N ARG A 42 11.34 11.09 45.86
CA ARG A 42 10.36 12.17 45.99
C ARG A 42 11.03 13.55 45.99
N SER A 43 12.18 13.72 46.65
CA SER A 43 12.93 14.98 46.60
C SER A 43 13.48 15.26 45.20
N PHE A 44 14.00 14.23 44.50
CA PHE A 44 14.51 14.35 43.14
C PHE A 44 13.42 14.70 42.13
N LEU A 45 12.21 14.13 42.29
CA LEU A 45 11.04 14.48 41.47
C LEU A 45 10.49 15.88 41.78
N THR A 46 10.68 16.44 42.98
CA THR A 46 10.32 17.83 43.27
C THR A 46 11.38 18.86 42.89
N GLU A 47 12.65 18.47 42.80
CA GLU A 47 13.78 19.40 42.60
C GLU A 47 14.27 19.42 41.14
N ASN A 48 14.02 18.36 40.36
CA ASN A 48 14.40 18.24 38.96
C ASN A 48 13.22 18.04 38.00
N THR A 49 12.02 18.51 38.33
CA THR A 49 11.03 18.82 37.28
C THR A 49 11.56 20.03 36.50
N PRO A 50 11.97 19.89 35.23
CA PRO A 50 12.08 21.06 34.38
C PRO A 50 10.70 21.71 34.40
N THR A 51 10.66 23.01 34.71
CA THR A 51 9.54 23.87 34.38
C THR A 51 9.44 23.94 32.86
N GLU A 52 8.96 22.87 32.24
CA GLU A 52 8.36 22.89 30.91
C GLU A 52 6.88 22.60 31.11
N ALA A 53 6.18 23.66 31.49
CA ALA A 53 4.82 23.88 31.02
C ALA A 53 4.85 24.02 29.49
N ALA A 54 5.13 22.93 28.77
CA ALA A 54 4.59 22.76 27.44
C ALA A 54 3.10 22.52 27.65
N SER A 55 2.33 23.60 27.49
CA SER A 55 0.86 23.62 27.48
C SER A 55 0.30 22.28 26.99
N ALA A 56 -0.55 21.65 27.79
CA ALA A 56 -1.44 20.60 27.29
C ALA A 56 -2.40 21.29 26.31
N ARG A 57 -1.94 21.56 25.08
CA ARG A 57 -2.75 22.15 24.03
C ARG A 57 -3.79 21.11 23.64
N ASP A 58 -5.05 21.52 23.61
CA ASP A 58 -6.15 20.63 23.26
C ASP A 58 -6.09 20.35 21.76
N ILE A 59 -5.64 19.14 21.41
CA ILE A 59 -5.62 18.65 20.02
C ILE A 59 -6.97 17.99 19.72
N LEU A 60 -7.75 18.60 18.85
CA LEU A 60 -9.00 18.05 18.34
C LEU A 60 -8.75 17.37 17.00
N ARG A 61 -9.10 16.08 16.91
CA ARG A 61 -8.90 15.25 15.71
C ARG A 61 -10.22 14.84 15.09
N PHE A 62 -10.34 15.01 13.78
CA PHE A 62 -11.45 14.53 12.97
C PHE A 62 -10.91 13.59 11.90
N GLU A 63 -11.44 12.37 11.85
CA GLU A 63 -11.15 11.38 10.81
C GLU A 63 -12.46 11.01 10.12
N ASP A 64 -12.50 11.18 8.80
CA ASP A 64 -13.68 10.93 7.98
C ASP A 64 -13.25 10.64 6.53
N SER A 65 -14.22 10.41 5.65
CA SER A 65 -14.00 10.22 4.21
C SER A 65 -14.79 11.23 3.38
N PHE A 66 -14.34 11.49 2.16
CA PHE A 66 -15.08 12.38 1.26
C PHE A 66 -16.35 11.69 0.73
N ASP A 67 -17.50 12.32 0.92
CA ASP A 67 -18.78 11.81 0.40
C ASP A 67 -18.91 12.02 -1.13
N LYS A 68 -19.66 11.13 -1.78
CA LYS A 68 -19.85 11.10 -3.25
C LYS A 68 -20.52 12.34 -3.85
N TRP A 69 -21.10 13.21 -3.02
CA TRP A 69 -21.89 14.37 -3.45
C TRP A 69 -21.50 15.67 -2.75
N SER A 70 -20.37 15.69 -2.03
CA SER A 70 -19.90 16.86 -1.30
C SER A 70 -18.70 17.48 -2.01
N THR A 71 -18.63 18.81 -2.01
CA THR A 71 -17.41 19.50 -2.42
C THR A 71 -16.42 19.53 -1.27
N VAL A 72 -15.13 19.77 -1.58
CA VAL A 72 -14.13 19.98 -0.52
C VAL A 72 -14.52 21.15 0.39
N GLN A 73 -15.09 22.19 -0.19
CA GLN A 73 -15.50 23.35 0.58
C GLN A 73 -16.59 22.99 1.60
N ASP A 74 -17.60 22.20 1.20
CA ASP A 74 -18.66 21.74 2.11
C ASP A 74 -18.09 20.91 3.26
N VAL A 75 -17.15 20.02 2.96
CA VAL A 75 -16.49 19.17 3.96
C VAL A 75 -15.67 20.02 4.92
N LEU A 76 -14.86 20.95 4.43
CA LEU A 76 -14.05 21.82 5.29
C LEU A 76 -14.94 22.70 6.19
N LEU A 77 -16.03 23.26 5.65
CA LEU A 77 -16.97 24.06 6.43
C LEU A 77 -17.64 23.25 7.56
N LYS A 78 -17.91 21.95 7.34
CA LYS A 78 -18.41 21.03 8.37
C LYS A 78 -17.41 20.85 9.53
N TYR A 79 -16.11 20.95 9.26
CA TYR A 79 -15.02 20.68 10.20
C TYR A 79 -14.33 21.95 10.73
N ASN A 80 -15.10 22.98 11.10
CA ASN A 80 -14.65 24.22 11.75
C ASN A 80 -13.79 25.17 10.89
N PHE A 81 -13.71 25.00 9.57
CA PHE A 81 -13.12 26.02 8.71
C PHE A 81 -14.14 27.12 8.41
N THR A 82 -13.70 28.38 8.39
CA THR A 82 -14.44 29.45 7.75
C THR A 82 -14.36 29.33 6.22
N ALA A 83 -15.30 29.94 5.49
CA ALA A 83 -15.27 29.94 4.03
C ALA A 83 -13.96 30.54 3.46
N GLN A 84 -13.38 31.53 4.14
CA GLN A 84 -12.12 32.15 3.74
C GLN A 84 -10.91 31.23 3.99
N GLU A 85 -10.87 30.52 5.12
CA GLU A 85 -9.82 29.54 5.41
C GLU A 85 -9.88 28.36 4.44
N ALA A 86 -11.09 27.83 4.18
CA ALA A 86 -11.29 26.75 3.22
C ALA A 86 -10.81 27.15 1.82
N GLN A 87 -11.20 28.35 1.35
CA GLN A 87 -10.77 28.83 0.04
C GLN A 87 -9.25 29.04 -0.03
N ARG A 88 -8.65 29.67 0.99
CA ARG A 88 -7.18 29.84 1.05
C ARG A 88 -6.45 28.51 1.04
N LEU A 89 -6.93 27.52 1.81
CA LEU A 89 -6.34 26.19 1.83
C LEU A 89 -6.43 25.51 0.47
N ILE A 90 -7.55 25.64 -0.24
CA ILE A 90 -7.70 25.10 -1.61
C ILE A 90 -6.73 25.78 -2.58
N ASP A 91 -6.58 27.10 -2.50
CA ASP A 91 -5.75 27.86 -3.43
C ASP A 91 -4.24 27.68 -3.18
N GLU A 92 -3.79 27.75 -1.93
CA GLU A 92 -2.38 27.64 -1.55
C GLU A 92 -1.81 26.22 -1.79
N THR A 93 -2.66 25.19 -1.65
CA THR A 93 -2.23 23.79 -1.84
C THR A 93 -2.30 23.33 -3.29
N ARG A 94 -2.96 24.11 -4.17
CA ARG A 94 -3.29 23.73 -5.56
C ARG A 94 -2.08 23.36 -6.41
N SER A 95 -0.93 23.99 -6.16
CA SER A 95 0.33 23.73 -6.88
C SER A 95 0.91 22.33 -6.58
N VAL A 96 0.63 21.79 -5.39
CA VAL A 96 1.06 20.46 -4.95
C VAL A 96 -0.01 19.42 -5.25
N TYR A 97 -1.26 19.71 -4.86
CA TYR A 97 -2.41 18.87 -5.14
C TYR A 97 -3.68 19.72 -5.23
N ASN A 98 -4.42 19.58 -6.32
CA ASN A 98 -5.70 20.28 -6.46
C ASN A 98 -6.78 19.56 -5.63
N LEU A 99 -7.10 20.10 -4.46
CA LEU A 99 -8.10 19.53 -3.56
C LEU A 99 -9.48 19.38 -4.22
N ASN A 100 -9.84 20.15 -5.25
CA ASN A 100 -11.09 19.92 -5.98
C ASN A 100 -11.13 18.59 -6.76
N ARG A 101 -10.03 17.82 -6.76
CA ARG A 101 -9.93 16.48 -7.37
C ARG A 101 -9.92 15.35 -6.35
N VAL A 102 -10.23 15.62 -5.08
CA VAL A 102 -10.40 14.55 -4.09
C VAL A 102 -11.42 13.53 -4.58
N MET A 103 -11.17 12.27 -4.27
CA MET A 103 -12.04 11.17 -4.65
C MET A 103 -12.95 10.79 -3.49
N ALA A 104 -14.21 10.51 -3.82
CA ALA A 104 -15.17 10.00 -2.86
C ALA A 104 -14.73 8.65 -2.28
N GLY A 105 -14.92 8.46 -0.98
CA GLY A 105 -14.48 7.28 -0.22
C GLY A 105 -13.04 7.37 0.29
N ASN A 106 -12.21 8.28 -0.23
CA ASN A 106 -10.87 8.47 0.30
C ASN A 106 -10.92 9.16 1.67
N GLN A 107 -10.06 8.69 2.57
CA GLN A 107 -9.99 9.16 3.95
C GLN A 107 -9.18 10.44 4.08
N PHE A 108 -9.53 11.23 5.10
CA PHE A 108 -8.75 12.37 5.55
C PHE A 108 -8.77 12.46 7.07
N LEU A 109 -7.73 13.10 7.60
CA LEU A 109 -7.59 13.41 9.00
C LEU A 109 -7.27 14.90 9.15
N ILE A 110 -8.08 15.61 9.93
CA ILE A 110 -7.88 17.01 10.26
C ILE A 110 -7.57 17.14 11.74
N GLU A 111 -6.49 17.86 12.06
CA GLU A 111 -6.13 18.21 13.42
C GLU A 111 -6.27 19.73 13.61
N PHE A 112 -6.88 20.10 14.74
CA PHE A 112 -6.90 21.45 15.27
C PHE A 112 -6.15 21.48 16.58
N GLU A 113 -5.48 22.59 16.87
CA GLU A 113 -4.81 22.89 18.13
C GLU A 113 -5.36 24.22 18.64
N ASP A 114 -5.93 24.24 19.85
CA ASP A 114 -6.55 25.45 20.43
C ASP A 114 -7.55 26.14 19.47
N LYS A 115 -8.35 25.34 18.76
CA LYS A 115 -9.31 25.74 17.71
C LYS A 115 -8.71 26.31 16.41
N HIS A 116 -7.39 26.32 16.26
CA HIS A 116 -6.71 26.71 15.03
C HIS A 116 -6.34 25.48 14.22
N PHE A 117 -6.50 25.56 12.89
CA PHE A 117 -6.10 24.47 12.01
C PHE A 117 -4.61 24.19 12.16
N ARG A 118 -4.27 22.94 12.44
CA ARG A 118 -2.88 22.46 12.57
C ARG A 118 -2.45 21.70 11.32
N SER A 119 -3.22 20.69 10.93
CA SER A 119 -2.88 19.88 9.77
C SER A 119 -4.05 19.14 9.15
N LEU A 120 -3.94 18.87 7.85
CA LEU A 120 -4.80 17.97 7.07
C LEU A 120 -3.89 16.87 6.50
N ARG A 121 -4.25 15.61 6.73
CA ARG A 121 -3.75 14.49 5.94
C ARG A 121 -4.89 14.01 5.05
N TYR A 122 -4.61 13.79 3.77
CA TYR A 122 -5.55 13.23 2.82
C TYR A 122 -4.93 12.05 2.10
N GLU A 123 -5.58 10.89 2.15
CA GLU A 123 -5.13 9.67 1.48
C GLU A 123 -5.51 9.76 0.00
N ILE A 124 -4.54 10.08 -0.88
CA ILE A 124 -4.79 10.23 -2.33
C ILE A 124 -5.04 8.87 -2.97
N SER A 125 -4.26 7.87 -2.56
CA SER A 125 -4.37 6.47 -2.99
C SER A 125 -3.76 5.57 -1.90
N ASP A 126 -3.76 4.27 -2.14
CA ASP A 126 -3.04 3.30 -1.29
C ASP A 126 -1.56 3.66 -1.11
N GLU A 127 -0.94 4.33 -2.10
CA GLU A 127 0.50 4.59 -2.17
C GLU A 127 0.88 6.04 -1.87
N GLU A 128 -0.05 6.98 -1.97
CA GLU A 128 0.25 8.41 -1.94
C GLU A 128 -0.70 9.14 -1.00
N TYR A 129 -0.16 10.11 -0.27
CA TYR A 129 -0.93 10.97 0.61
C TYR A 129 -0.50 12.43 0.46
N LEU A 130 -1.40 13.33 0.81
CA LEU A 130 -1.16 14.75 0.94
C LEU A 130 -1.09 15.10 2.42
N THR A 131 -0.09 15.88 2.82
CA THR A 131 -0.09 16.57 4.11
C THR A 131 -0.12 18.07 3.87
N VAL A 132 -1.01 18.76 4.57
CA VAL A 132 -1.06 20.22 4.65
C VAL A 132 -0.84 20.60 6.10
N ARG A 133 0.04 21.57 6.36
CA ARG A 133 0.28 22.11 7.70
C ARG A 133 0.13 23.63 7.69
N SER A 134 -0.33 24.17 8.81
CA SER A 134 -0.30 25.61 9.05
C SER A 134 1.08 26.01 9.57
N GLU A 135 1.79 26.86 8.84
CA GLU A 135 3.07 27.43 9.26
C GLU A 135 3.07 28.93 8.99
N ASN A 136 3.28 29.74 10.04
CA ASN A 136 3.37 31.20 9.96
C ASN A 136 2.18 31.89 9.25
N GLY A 137 0.98 31.31 9.32
CA GLY A 137 -0.24 31.86 8.70
C GLY A 137 -0.42 31.48 7.22
N SER A 138 0.43 30.62 6.68
CA SER A 138 0.28 30.01 5.34
C SER A 138 0.10 28.49 5.45
N TYR A 139 -0.48 27.90 4.42
CA TYR A 139 -0.67 26.46 4.30
C TYR A 139 0.42 25.83 3.43
N ILE A 140 1.25 24.99 4.04
CA ILE A 140 2.32 24.28 3.33
C ILE A 140 1.83 22.87 3.02
N ALA A 141 1.70 22.56 1.73
CA ALA A 141 1.39 21.23 1.24
C ALA A 141 2.65 20.45 0.86
N ALA A 142 2.64 19.15 1.14
CA ALA A 142 3.62 18.20 0.65
C ALA A 142 2.91 16.90 0.27
N ARG A 143 3.36 16.29 -0.84
CA ARG A 143 2.91 14.96 -1.23
C ARG A 143 3.94 13.94 -0.75
N GLY A 144 3.47 12.91 -0.08
CA GLY A 144 4.28 11.78 0.36
C GLY A 144 3.86 10.50 -0.33
N THR A 145 4.78 9.54 -0.34
CA THR A 145 4.52 8.14 -0.70
C THR A 145 4.66 7.28 0.54
N TYR A 146 3.87 6.22 0.63
CA TYR A 146 4.07 5.20 1.65
C TYR A 146 5.20 4.25 1.23
N GLU A 147 6.02 3.90 2.22
CA GLU A 147 6.91 2.76 2.12
C GLU A 147 6.11 1.47 2.36
N PHE A 148 6.48 0.40 1.66
CA PHE A 148 5.83 -0.89 1.76
C PHE A 148 6.84 -1.99 1.99
N ASP A 149 6.47 -2.95 2.82
CA ASP A 149 7.11 -4.26 2.83
C ASP A 149 6.60 -5.04 1.62
N VAL A 150 7.52 -5.38 0.71
CA VAL A 150 7.19 -6.09 -0.53
C VAL A 150 7.59 -7.56 -0.41
N VAL A 151 6.61 -8.45 -0.54
CA VAL A 151 6.82 -9.90 -0.56
C VAL A 151 6.45 -10.41 -1.95
N VAL A 152 7.34 -11.20 -2.56
CA VAL A 152 7.03 -11.88 -3.83
C VAL A 152 6.49 -13.27 -3.52
N GLU A 153 5.29 -13.56 -4.00
CA GLU A 153 4.61 -14.84 -3.79
C GLU A 153 4.28 -15.53 -5.13
N GLU A 154 4.27 -16.86 -5.10
CA GLU A 154 3.77 -17.70 -6.20
C GLU A 154 2.32 -18.10 -5.93
N PHE A 155 1.44 -17.89 -6.90
CA PHE A 155 0.07 -18.39 -6.88
C PHE A 155 -0.14 -19.42 -7.96
N TYR A 156 -0.90 -20.46 -7.65
CA TYR A 156 -1.42 -21.42 -8.61
C TYR A 156 -2.90 -21.62 -8.38
N GLY A 157 -3.68 -21.61 -9.47
CA GLY A 157 -5.11 -21.89 -9.42
C GLY A 157 -5.54 -22.75 -10.60
N ARG A 158 -6.43 -23.70 -10.32
CA ARG A 158 -7.20 -24.42 -11.32
C ARG A 158 -8.62 -23.88 -11.31
N ILE A 159 -9.10 -23.49 -12.48
CA ILE A 159 -10.40 -22.85 -12.64
C ILE A 159 -11.47 -23.94 -12.66
N GLU A 160 -12.44 -23.86 -11.75
CA GLU A 160 -13.60 -24.77 -11.72
C GLU A 160 -14.88 -24.10 -12.22
N GLY A 161 -15.01 -22.79 -12.01
CA GLY A 161 -16.17 -22.02 -12.46
C GLY A 161 -15.76 -20.71 -13.12
N SER A 162 -15.09 -19.83 -12.37
CA SER A 162 -14.56 -18.58 -12.90
C SER A 162 -13.18 -18.27 -12.31
N LEU A 163 -12.37 -17.55 -13.08
CA LEU A 163 -11.06 -17.08 -12.63
C LEU A 163 -11.18 -16.23 -11.34
N TRP A 164 -12.22 -15.38 -11.27
CA TRP A 164 -12.51 -14.60 -10.08
C TRP A 164 -12.75 -15.47 -8.85
N ASN A 165 -13.66 -16.45 -8.95
CA ASN A 165 -14.02 -17.30 -7.81
C ASN A 165 -12.84 -18.14 -7.34
N THR A 166 -12.00 -18.63 -8.26
CA THR A 166 -10.81 -19.41 -7.91
C THR A 166 -9.84 -18.59 -7.06
N LEU A 167 -9.52 -17.35 -7.46
CA LEU A 167 -8.60 -16.51 -6.67
C LEU A 167 -9.22 -16.06 -5.34
N VAL A 168 -10.50 -15.65 -5.34
CA VAL A 168 -11.19 -15.24 -4.11
C VAL A 168 -11.29 -16.39 -3.10
N SER A 169 -11.54 -17.62 -3.56
CA SER A 169 -11.56 -18.81 -2.67
C SER A 169 -10.21 -19.14 -2.04
N GLN A 170 -9.11 -18.65 -2.63
CA GLN A 170 -7.76 -18.81 -2.12
C GLN A 170 -7.36 -17.68 -1.15
N GLY A 171 -8.28 -16.75 -0.86
CA GLY A 171 -8.03 -15.58 0.01
C GLY A 171 -7.42 -14.39 -0.73
N GLU A 172 -7.34 -14.43 -2.05
CA GLU A 172 -6.78 -13.35 -2.87
C GLU A 172 -7.86 -12.34 -3.29
N ASP A 173 -7.44 -11.10 -3.49
CA ASP A 173 -8.32 -9.98 -3.83
C ASP A 173 -8.57 -9.90 -5.34
N HIS A 174 -9.78 -9.51 -5.74
CA HIS A 174 -10.23 -9.43 -7.13
C HIS A 174 -9.34 -8.54 -8.02
N ARG A 175 -8.60 -7.59 -7.42
CA ARG A 175 -7.65 -6.73 -8.13
C ARG A 175 -6.56 -7.53 -8.86
N LEU A 176 -6.12 -8.67 -8.31
CA LEU A 176 -5.15 -9.56 -8.98
C LEU A 176 -5.71 -10.14 -10.28
N VAL A 177 -6.99 -10.49 -10.29
CA VAL A 177 -7.66 -11.03 -11.49
C VAL A 177 -7.69 -9.98 -12.60
N ILE A 178 -7.99 -8.73 -12.24
CA ILE A 178 -8.03 -7.62 -13.20
C ILE A 178 -6.65 -7.40 -13.82
N GLU A 179 -5.58 -7.42 -13.02
CA GLU A 179 -4.21 -7.29 -13.52
C GLU A 179 -3.80 -8.45 -14.44
N LEU A 180 -4.12 -9.70 -14.06
CA LEU A 180 -3.90 -10.86 -14.93
C LEU A 180 -4.62 -10.72 -16.29
N ILE A 181 -5.88 -10.29 -16.28
CA ILE A 181 -6.64 -10.04 -17.51
C ILE A 181 -6.00 -8.89 -18.31
N ASN A 182 -5.54 -7.83 -17.65
CA ASN A 182 -4.87 -6.71 -18.32
C ASN A 182 -3.63 -7.15 -19.11
N ILE A 183 -2.85 -8.07 -18.56
CA ILE A 183 -1.64 -8.61 -19.19
C ILE A 183 -1.99 -9.48 -20.39
N LEU A 184 -2.85 -10.49 -20.20
CA LEU A 184 -3.05 -11.55 -21.20
C LEU A 184 -4.25 -11.35 -22.14
N ARG A 185 -5.05 -10.28 -21.99
CA ARG A 185 -6.30 -10.07 -22.78
C ARG A 185 -6.15 -10.17 -24.31
N TRP A 186 -4.93 -9.99 -24.82
CA TRP A 186 -4.64 -10.05 -26.26
C TRP A 186 -4.46 -11.47 -26.79
N ASP A 187 -4.02 -12.38 -25.93
CA ASP A 187 -3.66 -13.75 -26.31
C ASP A 187 -4.64 -14.78 -25.75
N VAL A 188 -5.24 -14.47 -24.61
CA VAL A 188 -6.21 -15.34 -23.93
C VAL A 188 -7.60 -14.71 -23.97
N PRO A 189 -8.58 -15.34 -24.65
CA PRO A 189 -9.97 -14.92 -24.57
C PRO A 189 -10.57 -15.39 -23.23
N PHE A 190 -10.55 -14.50 -22.23
CA PHE A 190 -11.06 -14.76 -20.88
C PHE A 190 -12.57 -15.06 -20.82
N THR A 191 -13.34 -14.67 -21.84
CA THR A 191 -14.77 -15.01 -21.96
C THR A 191 -15.03 -16.47 -22.28
N ALA A 192 -14.01 -17.20 -22.75
CA ALA A 192 -14.11 -18.61 -23.16
C ALA A 192 -13.32 -19.54 -22.22
N ILE A 193 -13.08 -19.12 -20.98
CA ILE A 193 -12.45 -19.98 -19.96
C ILE A 193 -13.35 -21.16 -19.64
N GLN A 194 -12.73 -22.33 -19.45
CA GLN A 194 -13.43 -23.56 -19.12
C GLN A 194 -12.94 -24.13 -17.78
N PRO A 195 -13.79 -24.92 -17.09
CA PRO A 195 -13.33 -25.74 -15.98
C PRO A 195 -12.14 -26.61 -16.40
N GLY A 196 -11.07 -26.59 -15.62
CA GLY A 196 -9.82 -27.29 -15.91
C GLY A 196 -8.70 -26.40 -16.43
N ASP A 197 -9.00 -25.20 -16.97
CA ASP A 197 -7.98 -24.18 -17.24
C ASP A 197 -7.21 -23.86 -15.95
N SER A 198 -5.95 -23.47 -16.05
CA SER A 198 -5.14 -23.16 -14.86
C SER A 198 -4.22 -21.97 -15.09
N PHE A 199 -3.75 -21.38 -14.00
CA PHE A 199 -2.82 -20.27 -14.05
C PHE A 199 -1.77 -20.39 -12.96
N LYS A 200 -0.59 -19.82 -13.22
CA LYS A 200 0.46 -19.54 -12.23
C LYS A 200 0.90 -18.10 -12.32
N LEU A 201 1.15 -17.47 -11.18
CA LEU A 201 1.59 -16.09 -11.08
C LEU A 201 2.77 -16.00 -10.13
N ILE A 202 3.75 -15.17 -10.46
CA ILE A 202 4.73 -14.66 -9.50
C ILE A 202 4.42 -13.18 -9.33
N VAL A 203 3.97 -12.75 -8.15
CA VAL A 203 3.44 -11.40 -7.95
C VAL A 203 3.92 -10.81 -6.63
N GLU A 204 4.13 -9.49 -6.64
CA GLU A 204 4.39 -8.72 -5.43
C GLU A 204 3.10 -8.48 -4.64
N LYS A 205 3.14 -8.72 -3.33
CA LYS A 205 2.18 -8.20 -2.36
C LYS A 205 2.85 -7.08 -1.56
N LYS A 206 2.17 -5.95 -1.45
CA LYS A 206 2.61 -4.79 -0.68
C LYS A 206 1.87 -4.74 0.64
N PHE A 207 2.64 -4.73 1.72
CA PHE A 207 2.15 -4.64 3.08
C PHE A 207 2.59 -3.34 3.73
N ARG A 208 1.74 -2.83 4.63
CA ARG A 208 2.05 -1.69 5.50
C ARG A 208 1.55 -2.00 6.89
N ASP A 209 2.41 -1.86 7.90
CA ASP A 209 2.11 -2.21 9.29
C ASP A 209 1.57 -3.66 9.45
N GLY A 210 2.12 -4.59 8.66
CA GLY A 210 1.71 -5.99 8.62
C GLY A 210 0.39 -6.28 7.89
N ASN A 211 -0.31 -5.26 7.39
CA ASN A 211 -1.59 -5.42 6.68
C ASN A 211 -1.38 -5.41 5.16
N PHE A 212 -2.04 -6.33 4.45
CA PHE A 212 -2.04 -6.32 2.98
C PHE A 212 -2.77 -5.07 2.46
N ILE A 213 -2.10 -4.29 1.61
CA ILE A 213 -2.66 -3.07 1.04
C ILE A 213 -3.09 -3.31 -0.42
N LYS A 214 -2.15 -3.77 -1.24
CA LYS A 214 -2.36 -3.99 -2.67
C LYS A 214 -1.35 -4.95 -3.27
N TYR A 215 -1.65 -5.43 -4.48
CA TYR A 215 -0.64 -6.09 -5.32
C TYR A 215 0.28 -5.05 -5.96
N GLY A 216 1.55 -5.44 -6.11
CA GLY A 216 2.55 -4.75 -6.91
C GLY A 216 2.63 -5.34 -8.32
N ARG A 217 3.85 -5.54 -8.81
CA ARG A 217 4.07 -6.06 -10.16
C ARG A 217 3.85 -7.57 -10.21
N ILE A 218 3.26 -8.05 -11.31
CA ILE A 218 3.27 -9.47 -11.66
C ILE A 218 4.55 -9.70 -12.47
N HIS A 219 5.50 -10.46 -11.93
CA HIS A 219 6.78 -10.75 -12.57
C HIS A 219 6.64 -11.77 -13.70
N ALA A 220 5.80 -12.79 -13.48
CA ALA A 220 5.56 -13.83 -14.46
C ALA A 220 4.13 -14.35 -14.38
N VAL A 221 3.61 -14.75 -15.54
CA VAL A 221 2.32 -15.41 -15.70
C VAL A 221 2.51 -16.64 -16.57
N GLU A 222 1.89 -17.74 -16.15
CA GLU A 222 1.56 -18.86 -17.02
C GLU A 222 0.04 -19.05 -16.98
N PHE A 223 -0.62 -19.10 -18.14
CA PHE A 223 -2.02 -19.48 -18.26
C PHE A 223 -2.13 -20.69 -19.18
N ARG A 224 -2.75 -21.77 -18.72
CA ARG A 224 -2.94 -23.01 -19.48
C ARG A 224 -4.40 -23.21 -19.82
N ARG A 225 -4.66 -23.46 -21.10
CA ARG A 225 -5.96 -23.87 -21.63
C ARG A 225 -5.79 -25.09 -22.51
N GLY A 226 -6.32 -26.23 -22.06
CA GLY A 226 -6.06 -27.52 -22.69
C GLY A 226 -4.55 -27.78 -22.76
N GLU A 227 -4.03 -28.06 -23.95
CA GLU A 227 -2.59 -28.29 -24.18
C GLU A 227 -1.80 -27.00 -24.44
N LYS A 228 -2.47 -25.86 -24.60
CA LYS A 228 -1.80 -24.59 -24.93
C LYS A 228 -1.48 -23.80 -23.66
N SER A 229 -0.23 -23.34 -23.58
CA SER A 229 0.24 -22.44 -22.52
C SER A 229 0.49 -21.05 -23.10
N TYR A 230 0.21 -20.03 -22.29
CA TYR A 230 0.43 -18.63 -22.59
C TYR A 230 1.30 -18.04 -21.48
N TYR A 231 2.40 -17.42 -21.86
CA TYR A 231 3.34 -16.85 -20.90
C TYR A 231 3.41 -15.34 -21.02
N ALA A 232 3.65 -14.68 -19.90
CA ALA A 232 4.00 -13.27 -19.87
C ALA A 232 5.05 -13.03 -18.80
N PHE A 233 6.15 -12.40 -19.17
CA PHE A 233 7.27 -12.05 -18.29
C PHE A 233 7.44 -10.54 -18.28
N LEU A 234 7.51 -9.98 -17.08
CA LEU A 234 7.78 -8.57 -16.89
C LEU A 234 9.23 -8.26 -17.26
N PHE A 235 9.42 -7.23 -18.07
CA PHE A 235 10.73 -6.75 -18.46
C PHE A 235 10.76 -5.22 -18.40
N HIS A 236 11.76 -4.69 -17.71
CA HIS A 236 12.04 -3.27 -17.68
C HIS A 236 12.82 -2.90 -18.94
N ASP A 237 12.20 -2.15 -19.86
CA ASP A 237 12.86 -1.67 -21.06
C ASP A 237 13.77 -0.47 -20.72
N PRO A 238 15.10 -0.62 -20.81
CA PRO A 238 16.03 0.46 -20.47
C PRO A 238 15.93 1.67 -21.40
N LYS A 239 15.42 1.51 -22.64
CA LYS A 239 15.29 2.60 -23.60
C LYS A 239 14.13 3.53 -23.25
N THR A 240 12.97 2.95 -22.92
CA THR A 240 11.77 3.71 -22.57
C THR A 240 11.67 3.99 -21.07
N ARG A 241 12.47 3.28 -20.24
CA ARG A 241 12.41 3.26 -18.77
C ARG A 241 11.02 2.87 -18.25
N LYS A 242 10.38 1.93 -18.95
CA LYS A 242 9.02 1.44 -18.65
C LYS A 242 9.00 -0.07 -18.62
N ASP A 243 8.07 -0.61 -17.85
CA ASP A 243 7.86 -2.04 -17.76
C ASP A 243 6.87 -2.50 -18.85
N PHE A 244 7.21 -3.59 -19.52
CA PHE A 244 6.36 -4.26 -20.50
C PHE A 244 6.36 -5.77 -20.27
N TYR A 245 5.36 -6.45 -20.83
CA TYR A 245 5.23 -7.89 -20.75
C TYR A 245 5.56 -8.54 -22.09
N TYR A 246 6.39 -9.58 -22.05
CA TYR A 246 6.83 -10.34 -23.21
C TYR A 246 6.51 -11.82 -23.06
N ASP A 247 6.23 -12.49 -24.17
CA ASP A 247 6.05 -13.94 -24.21
C ASP A 247 7.41 -14.67 -24.07
N GLU A 248 7.37 -16.00 -24.08
CA GLU A 248 8.56 -16.86 -23.97
C GLU A 248 9.56 -16.71 -25.13
N ASN A 249 9.15 -16.10 -26.24
CA ASN A 249 9.97 -15.85 -27.42
C ASN A 249 10.47 -14.39 -27.50
N GLY A 250 10.14 -13.56 -26.50
CA GLY A 250 10.50 -12.15 -26.46
C GLY A 250 9.60 -11.23 -27.29
N ASN A 251 8.43 -11.69 -27.73
CA ASN A 251 7.44 -10.83 -28.38
C ASN A 251 6.59 -10.12 -27.34
N SER A 252 6.20 -8.87 -27.61
CA SER A 252 5.30 -8.13 -26.72
C SER A 252 3.93 -8.83 -26.63
N VAL A 253 3.50 -9.18 -25.42
CA VAL A 253 2.14 -9.70 -25.14
C VAL A 253 1.08 -8.65 -25.46
N ARG A 254 1.42 -7.37 -25.27
CA ARG A 254 0.57 -6.28 -25.73
C ARG A 254 0.70 -6.15 -27.24
N LYS A 255 -0.34 -6.52 -27.97
CA LYS A 255 -0.44 -6.26 -29.40
C LYS A 255 -0.78 -4.79 -29.60
N ALA A 256 0.11 -4.04 -30.25
CA ALA A 256 -0.25 -2.72 -30.75
C ALA A 256 -1.42 -2.89 -31.72
N PHE A 257 -2.48 -2.09 -31.58
CA PHE A 257 -3.46 -1.93 -32.65
C PHE A 257 -2.74 -1.30 -33.85
N LEU A 258 -2.06 -2.10 -34.66
CA LEU A 258 -1.79 -1.69 -36.03
C LEU A 258 -3.15 -1.66 -36.72
N LYS A 259 -3.62 -0.44 -36.93
CA LYS A 259 -4.75 -0.06 -37.76
C LYS A 259 -4.50 -0.62 -39.17
N VAL A 260 -4.98 -1.85 -39.40
CA VAL A 260 -5.21 -2.57 -40.67
C VAL A 260 -4.14 -2.50 -41.77
N PRO A 261 -3.65 -3.64 -42.30
CA PRO A 261 -2.77 -3.66 -43.47
C PRO A 261 -3.62 -3.54 -44.75
N PHE A 262 -4.07 -2.34 -45.09
CA PHE A 262 -4.49 -2.06 -46.46
C PHE A 262 -3.40 -1.24 -47.15
N GLN A 263 -3.04 -1.64 -48.37
CA GLN A 263 -2.21 -0.86 -49.29
C GLN A 263 -2.92 0.47 -49.61
N PHE A 264 -2.89 1.40 -48.66
CA PHE A 264 -3.27 2.77 -48.89
C PHE A 264 -2.05 3.45 -49.48
N ASN A 265 -2.12 3.73 -50.78
CA ASN A 265 -1.25 4.66 -51.47
C ASN A 265 -1.93 6.04 -51.63
N PRO A 266 -2.15 6.84 -50.57
CA PRO A 266 -2.48 8.25 -50.72
C PRO A 266 -1.23 9.09 -50.45
N ARG A 267 -0.79 9.75 -51.51
CA ARG A 267 0.19 10.83 -51.48
C ARG A 267 -0.21 11.85 -50.42
N VAL A 268 0.61 12.03 -49.39
CA VAL A 268 0.42 13.08 -48.38
C VAL A 268 0.74 14.43 -49.03
N THR A 269 -0.30 15.19 -49.38
CA THR A 269 -0.17 16.57 -49.86
C THR A 269 -0.83 17.52 -48.87
N SER A 270 -0.23 17.69 -47.71
CA SER A 270 -0.30 18.94 -46.93
C SER A 270 0.52 18.80 -45.66
N SER A 271 1.47 19.71 -45.49
CA SER A 271 2.18 19.94 -44.24
C SER A 271 1.39 20.97 -43.43
N PHE A 272 0.98 20.63 -42.21
CA PHE A 272 0.44 21.62 -41.29
C PHE A 272 1.60 22.50 -40.79
N SER A 273 1.49 23.81 -41.03
CA SER A 273 2.37 24.83 -40.44
C SER A 273 1.57 25.60 -39.39
N PHE A 274 2.27 26.01 -38.33
CA PHE A 274 1.80 26.55 -37.03
C PHE A 274 0.52 27.38 -37.01
#